data_AF-A0A927AJ35-F1
#
_entry.id   AF-A0A927AJ35-F1
#
_cell.length_a   1.000
_cell.length_b   1.000
_cell.length_c   1.000
_cell.angle_alpha   90.00
_cell.angle_beta   90.00
_cell.angle_gamma   90.00
#
_symmetry.space_group_name_H-M   'P 1'
#
loop_
_entity.id
_entity.type
_entity.pdbx_description
1 polymer ?
#
loop_
_entity_poly.entity_id
_entity_poly.type
_entity_poly.pdbx_seq_one_letter_code
_entity_poly.pdbx_strand_id
1 'polypeptide(L)'
;MQEVYYFQAQKFVGTPHADQIRQVKTPKDAARMGRERSRPLRPDWEQVKDDIMRKAVLRKFETHADIREELLSTGDELIVENAPGDYYWGCGADGSGKNMLGQILVEVREIVRLSNQQ
;
A
#
# COMPACT_ATOMS: atom_id res chain seq x y z
N MET A 1 -0.96 -12.63 -3.51
CA MET A 1 -1.17 -12.09 -2.15
C MET A 1 -1.62 -10.64 -2.32
N GLN A 2 -2.79 -10.26 -1.82
CA GLN A 2 -3.25 -8.88 -2.01
C GLN A 2 -2.50 -7.94 -1.05
N GLU A 3 -2.05 -6.80 -1.57
CA GLU A 3 -1.36 -5.68 -0.91
C GLU A 3 -1.86 -5.40 0.52
N VAL A 4 -3.19 -5.32 0.70
CA VAL A 4 -3.86 -5.07 1.97
C VAL A 4 -3.47 -6.09 3.06
N TYR A 5 -3.38 -7.38 2.76
CA TYR A 5 -3.07 -8.37 3.79
C TYR A 5 -1.64 -8.20 4.31
N TYR A 6 -0.71 -7.98 3.39
CA TYR A 6 0.69 -7.75 3.73
C TYR A 6 0.83 -6.49 4.59
N PHE A 7 0.28 -5.36 4.13
CA PHE A 7 0.37 -4.09 4.86
C PHE A 7 -0.23 -4.17 6.27
N GLN A 8 -1.42 -4.75 6.40
CA GLN A 8 -2.08 -4.87 7.70
C GLN A 8 -1.38 -5.87 8.63
N ALA A 9 -0.81 -6.96 8.11
CA ALA A 9 -0.06 -7.93 8.92
C ALA A 9 1.26 -7.34 9.45
N GLN A 10 1.94 -6.50 8.65
CA GLN A 10 3.22 -5.90 9.04
C GLN A 10 3.13 -4.94 10.23
N LYS A 11 1.93 -4.40 10.52
CA LYS A 11 1.66 -3.65 11.74
C LYS A 11 1.91 -4.44 13.02
N PHE A 12 1.78 -5.76 12.95
CA PHE A 12 1.85 -6.67 14.09
C PHE A 12 2.91 -7.75 13.90
N VAL A 13 3.94 -7.47 13.09
CA VAL A 13 5.02 -8.40 12.80
C VAL A 13 5.63 -8.96 14.10
N GLY A 14 5.89 -10.27 14.12
CA GLY A 14 6.39 -10.96 15.32
C GLY A 14 5.32 -11.32 16.35
N THR A 15 4.04 -11.05 16.09
CA THR A 15 2.92 -11.46 16.95
C THR A 15 1.96 -12.41 16.22
N PRO A 16 1.15 -13.19 16.95
CA PRO A 16 0.11 -14.03 16.33
C PRO A 16 -0.91 -13.24 15.50
N HIS A 17 -1.08 -11.94 15.75
CA HIS A 17 -2.02 -11.11 15.00
C HIS A 17 -1.65 -10.95 13.53
N ALA A 18 -0.35 -10.95 13.20
CA ALA A 18 0.10 -10.88 11.82
C ALA A 18 -0.40 -12.10 11.02
N ASP A 19 -0.29 -13.30 11.60
CA ASP A 19 -0.74 -14.53 10.95
C ASP A 19 -2.26 -14.62 10.89
N GLN A 20 -2.96 -14.18 11.94
CA GLN A 20 -4.42 -14.06 11.92
C GLN A 20 -4.89 -13.17 10.76
N ILE A 21 -4.24 -12.02 10.54
CA ILE A 21 -4.57 -11.11 9.44
C ILE A 21 -4.29 -11.75 8.07
N ARG A 22 -3.22 -12.54 7.92
CA ARG A 22 -2.92 -13.23 6.66
C ARG A 22 -3.94 -14.31 6.30
N GLN A 23 -4.64 -14.86 7.29
CA GLN A 23 -5.57 -15.98 7.13
C GLN A 23 -7.04 -15.56 6.98
N VAL A 24 -7.38 -14.27 7.13
CA VAL A 24 -8.77 -13.83 6.94
C VAL A 24 -9.21 -14.01 5.49
N LYS A 25 -10.52 -14.18 5.29
CA LYS A 25 -11.08 -14.50 3.97
C LYS A 25 -11.20 -13.29 3.05
N THR A 26 -11.29 -12.08 3.60
CA THR A 26 -11.59 -10.87 2.83
C THR A 26 -10.65 -9.71 3.13
N PRO A 27 -10.37 -8.84 2.14
CA PRO A 27 -9.54 -7.66 2.35
C PRO A 27 -10.18 -6.69 3.35
N LYS A 28 -11.51 -6.65 3.37
CA LYS A 28 -12.28 -5.85 4.32
C LYS A 28 -12.03 -6.30 5.76
N ASP A 29 -11.97 -7.61 6.00
CA ASP A 29 -11.62 -8.15 7.32
C ASP A 29 -10.17 -7.87 7.71
N ALA A 30 -9.23 -8.02 6.77
CA ALA A 30 -7.83 -7.67 7.00
C ALA A 30 -7.68 -6.20 7.38
N ALA A 31 -8.35 -5.30 6.65
CA ALA A 31 -8.35 -3.87 6.94
C ALA A 31 -9.06 -3.51 8.25
N ARG A 32 -10.12 -4.24 8.63
CA ARG A 32 -10.80 -4.08 9.92
C ARG A 32 -9.90 -4.46 11.08
N MET A 33 -9.32 -5.66 11.04
CA MET A 33 -8.39 -6.14 12.08
C MET A 33 -7.12 -5.30 12.15
N GLY A 34 -6.59 -4.91 10.99
CA GLY A 34 -5.40 -4.07 10.88
C GLY A 34 -5.56 -2.64 11.39
N ARG A 35 -6.81 -2.16 11.51
CA ARG A 35 -7.14 -0.82 12.05
C ARG A 35 -7.61 -0.88 13.51
N GLU A 36 -7.69 -2.06 14.10
CA GLU A 36 -8.08 -2.23 15.49
C GLU A 36 -6.98 -1.69 16.42
N ARG A 37 -7.25 -0.54 17.05
CA ARG A 37 -6.26 0.19 17.88
C ARG A 37 -6.08 -0.37 19.29
N SER A 38 -6.88 -1.37 19.70
CA SER A 38 -6.70 -2.09 20.96
C SER A 38 -5.49 -3.04 20.92
N ARG A 39 -4.98 -3.37 19.72
CA ARG A 39 -3.80 -4.21 19.54
C ARG A 39 -2.54 -3.36 19.45
N PRO A 40 -1.43 -3.77 20.08
CA PRO A 40 -0.19 -3.02 20.03
C PRO A 40 0.40 -3.08 18.63
N LEU A 41 0.49 -1.92 17.97
CA LEU A 41 1.30 -1.80 16.76
C LEU A 41 2.78 -1.98 17.11
N ARG A 42 3.58 -2.35 16.11
CA ARG A 42 5.03 -2.21 16.22
C ARG A 42 5.41 -0.76 16.58
N PRO A 43 6.38 -0.56 17.48
CA PRO A 43 6.69 0.76 18.05
C PRO A 43 7.21 1.76 17.02
N ASP A 44 7.78 1.27 15.92
CA ASP A 44 8.34 2.06 14.82
C ASP A 44 7.38 2.24 13.63
N TRP A 45 6.08 1.96 13.81
CA TRP A 45 5.11 1.89 12.71
C TRP A 45 5.08 3.16 11.84
N GLU A 46 5.10 4.34 12.47
CA GLU A 46 5.05 5.60 11.76
C GLU A 46 6.29 5.85 10.89
N GLN A 47 7.44 5.26 11.23
CA GLN A 47 8.66 5.35 10.44
C GLN A 47 8.70 4.35 9.27
N VAL A 48 8.06 3.17 9.43
CA VAL A 48 8.21 2.08 8.45
C VAL A 48 7.01 1.90 7.50
N LYS A 49 5.85 2.50 7.81
CA LYS A 49 4.60 2.25 7.07
C LYS A 49 4.72 2.58 5.57
N ASP A 50 5.44 3.65 5.22
CA ASP A 50 5.59 4.09 3.84
C ASP A 50 6.45 3.09 3.05
N ASP A 51 7.57 2.65 3.61
CA ASP A 51 8.44 1.64 3.01
C ASP A 51 7.74 0.27 2.86
N ILE A 52 6.93 -0.10 3.84
CA ILE A 52 6.14 -1.34 3.79
C ILE A 52 5.09 -1.25 2.67
N MET A 53 4.42 -0.10 2.53
CA MET A 53 3.48 0.13 1.44
C MET A 53 4.19 0.09 0.09
N ARG A 54 5.32 0.79 -0.06
CA ARG A 54 6.14 0.78 -1.29
C ARG A 54 6.52 -0.63 -1.71
N LYS A 55 6.98 -1.47 -0.78
CA LYS A 55 7.30 -2.88 -1.05
C LYS A 55 6.09 -3.68 -1.50
N ALA A 56 4.92 -3.45 -0.89
CA ALA A 56 3.69 -4.14 -1.25
C ALA A 56 3.22 -3.77 -2.66
N VAL A 57 3.23 -2.47 -2.97
CA VAL A 57 2.85 -1.89 -4.26
C VAL A 57 3.81 -2.35 -5.35
N LEU A 58 5.13 -2.25 -5.13
CA LEU A 58 6.13 -2.76 -6.07
C LEU A 58 5.89 -4.24 -6.39
N ARG A 59 5.75 -5.07 -5.35
CA ARG A 59 5.51 -6.51 -5.55
C ARG A 59 4.25 -6.78 -6.35
N LYS A 60 3.18 -6.02 -6.12
CA LYS A 60 1.92 -6.13 -6.86
C LYS A 60 2.12 -5.92 -8.36
N PHE A 61 2.87 -4.90 -8.77
CA PHE A 61 3.13 -4.63 -10.20
C PHE A 61 4.24 -5.51 -10.80
N GLU A 62 5.17 -6.03 -10.00
CA GLU A 62 6.10 -7.06 -10.47
C GLU A 62 5.37 -8.36 -10.84
N THR A 63 4.39 -8.77 -10.03
CA THR A 63 3.75 -10.08 -10.19
C THR A 63 2.56 -10.11 -11.16
N HIS A 64 1.95 -8.97 -11.47
CA HIS A 64 0.75 -8.90 -12.31
C HIS A 64 1.02 -7.97 -13.50
N ALA A 65 1.20 -8.56 -14.68
CA ALA A 65 1.60 -7.84 -15.89
C ALA A 65 0.52 -6.90 -16.43
N ASP A 66 -0.75 -7.31 -16.33
CA ASP A 66 -1.93 -6.54 -16.75
C ASP A 66 -1.98 -5.16 -16.08
N ILE A 67 -1.98 -5.13 -14.74
CA ILE A 67 -2.03 -3.85 -14.00
C ILE A 67 -0.71 -3.08 -14.07
N ARG A 68 0.41 -3.76 -14.36
CA ARG A 68 1.70 -3.09 -14.59
C ARG A 68 1.68 -2.27 -15.88
N GLU A 69 1.12 -2.82 -16.94
CA GLU A 69 0.96 -2.11 -18.21
C GLU A 69 0.06 -0.88 -18.03
N GLU A 70 -1.03 -1.01 -17.25
CA GLU A 70 -1.88 0.12 -16.87
C GLU A 70 -1.12 1.19 -16.05
N LEU A 71 -0.25 0.78 -15.13
CA LEU A 71 0.57 1.75 -14.40
C LEU A 71 1.54 2.49 -15.33
N LEU A 72 2.18 1.77 -16.26
CA LEU A 72 3.12 2.36 -17.22
C LEU A 72 2.43 3.27 -18.24
N SER A 73 1.19 2.95 -18.64
CA SER A 73 0.40 3.71 -19.61
C SER A 73 0.05 5.12 -19.11
N THR A 74 0.08 5.36 -17.80
CA THR A 74 -0.06 6.70 -17.20
C THR A 74 1.06 7.67 -17.59
N GLY A 75 2.12 7.20 -18.24
CA GLY A 75 3.19 8.05 -18.76
C GLY A 75 3.89 8.81 -17.64
N ASP A 76 3.94 10.14 -17.73
CA ASP A 76 4.54 11.01 -16.72
C ASP A 76 3.49 11.76 -15.88
N GLU A 77 2.21 11.38 -16.00
CA GLU A 77 1.14 11.99 -15.23
C GLU A 77 1.28 11.70 -13.74
N LEU A 78 0.79 12.62 -12.90
CA LEU A 78 0.69 12.41 -11.47
C LEU A 78 -0.49 11.50 -11.16
N ILE A 79 -0.29 10.58 -10.21
CA ILE A 79 -1.35 9.70 -9.73
C ILE A 79 -1.90 10.26 -8.42
N VAL A 80 -3.22 10.41 -8.37
CA VAL A 80 -3.94 10.92 -7.19
C VAL A 80 -4.89 9.85 -6.67
N GLU A 81 -4.68 9.42 -5.42
CA GLU A 81 -5.58 8.52 -4.72
C GLU A 81 -6.77 9.33 -4.18
N ASN A 82 -7.89 9.25 -4.89
CA ASN A 82 -9.14 9.92 -4.51
C ASN A 82 -9.86 9.14 -3.40
N ALA A 83 -9.39 9.34 -2.17
CA ALA A 83 -9.97 8.79 -0.96
C ALA A 83 -10.42 9.93 -0.03
N PRO A 84 -11.69 10.38 -0.09
CA PRO A 84 -12.17 11.53 0.69
C PRO A 84 -12.00 11.39 2.20
N GLY A 85 -12.00 10.15 2.71
CA GLY A 85 -11.84 9.84 4.13
C GLY A 85 -10.39 9.58 4.57
N ASP A 86 -9.41 9.64 3.67
CA ASP A 86 -8.00 9.36 3.97
C ASP A 86 -7.09 10.51 3.51
N TYR A 87 -6.65 11.31 4.49
CA TYR A 87 -5.77 12.45 4.27
C TYR A 87 -4.28 12.09 4.30
N TYR A 88 -3.92 10.84 4.62
CA TYR A 88 -2.52 10.42 4.60
C TYR A 88 -2.20 9.71 3.30
N TRP A 89 -2.92 8.62 3.00
CA TRP A 89 -2.69 7.85 1.78
C TRP A 89 -3.33 8.51 0.56
N GLY A 90 -4.49 9.13 0.73
CA GLY A 90 -5.23 9.83 -0.31
C GLY A 90 -5.12 11.36 -0.26
N CYS A 91 -5.82 11.99 -1.19
CA CYS A 91 -5.93 13.45 -1.28
C CYS A 91 -6.93 14.05 -0.28
N GLY A 92 -7.70 13.23 0.46
CA GLY A 92 -8.77 13.74 1.32
C GLY A 92 -9.92 14.38 0.53
N ALA A 93 -10.97 14.81 1.24
CA ALA A 93 -12.19 15.33 0.63
C ALA A 93 -12.00 16.69 -0.06
N ASP A 94 -11.01 17.47 0.38
CA ASP A 94 -10.72 18.82 -0.08
C ASP A 94 -9.41 18.92 -0.90
N GLY A 95 -8.76 17.78 -1.17
CA GLY A 95 -7.49 17.73 -1.89
C GLY A 95 -6.25 18.10 -1.07
N SER A 96 -6.39 18.41 0.22
CA SER A 96 -5.26 18.79 1.10
C SER A 96 -4.50 17.61 1.71
N GLY A 97 -4.97 16.38 1.46
CA GLY A 97 -4.31 15.16 1.91
C GLY A 97 -2.93 14.97 1.26
N LYS A 98 -2.08 14.19 1.92
CA LYS A 98 -0.69 13.99 1.50
C LYS A 98 -0.56 13.19 0.20
N ASN A 99 -1.58 12.44 -0.20
CA ASN A 99 -1.55 11.57 -1.38
C ASN A 99 -0.31 10.63 -1.39
N MET A 100 0.07 10.09 -0.22
CA MET A 100 1.30 9.28 -0.12
C MET A 100 1.23 8.03 -1.00
N LEU A 101 0.06 7.45 -1.21
CA LEU A 101 -0.08 6.28 -2.09
C LEU A 101 0.15 6.67 -3.55
N GLY A 102 -0.39 7.81 -4.00
CA GLY A 102 -0.15 8.34 -5.34
C GLY A 102 1.33 8.61 -5.60
N GLN A 103 2.04 9.19 -4.64
CA GLN A 103 3.49 9.40 -4.71
C GLN A 103 4.24 8.06 -4.83
N ILE A 104 3.90 7.06 -4.00
CA ILE A 104 4.49 5.72 -4.07
C ILE A 104 4.21 5.04 -5.43
N LEU A 105 3.02 5.22 -6.00
CA LEU A 105 2.69 4.66 -7.31
C LEU A 105 3.58 5.25 -8.42
N VAL A 106 3.83 6.56 -8.38
CA VAL A 106 4.76 7.22 -9.29
C VAL A 106 6.19 6.70 -9.09
N GLU A 107 6.67 6.59 -7.84
CA GLU A 107 7.99 6.01 -7.54
C GLU A 107 8.12 4.57 -8.08
N VAL A 108 7.11 3.73 -7.85
CA VAL A 108 7.09 2.33 -8.32
C VAL A 108 7.05 2.25 -9.84
N ARG A 109 6.31 3.15 -10.51
CA ARG A 109 6.28 3.24 -11.97
C ARG A 109 7.68 3.41 -12.55
N GLU A 110 8.49 4.30 -11.98
CA GLU A 110 9.87 4.52 -12.45
C GLU A 110 10.77 3.30 -12.22
N ILE A 111 10.67 2.64 -11.07
CA ILE A 111 11.43 1.42 -10.77
C ILE A 111 11.11 0.31 -11.79
N VAL A 112 9.82 0.11 -12.07
CA VAL A 112 9.35 -0.91 -13.00
C VAL A 112 9.75 -0.57 -14.45
N ARG A 113 9.65 0.71 -14.82
CA ARG A 113 10.07 1.21 -16.15
C ARG A 113 11.54 0.91 -16.42
N LEU A 114 12.42 1.18 -15.44
CA LEU A 114 13.86 0.89 -15.55
C LEU A 114 14.15 -0.62 -15.62
N SER A 115 13.40 -1.43 -14.89
CA SER A 115 13.58 -2.89 -14.88
C SER A 115 13.19 -3.57 -16.20
N ASN A 116 12.26 -2.97 -16.96
CA ASN A 116 11.83 -3.48 -18.27
C ASN A 116 12.76 -3.08 -19.43
N GLN A 117 13.75 -2.22 -19.20
CA GLN A 117 14.72 -1.77 -20.21
C GLN A 117 16.02 -2.59 -20.22
N GLN A 118 16.14 -3.60 -19.34
CA GLN A 118 17.24 -4.57 -19.29
C GLN A 118 16.81 -5.91 -19.88
#